data_AF-A0A7H2SNI0-F1
#
_entry.id   AF-A0A7H2SNI0-F1
#
_cell.length_a   1.000
_cell.length_b   1.000
_cell.length_c   1.000
_cell.angle_alpha   90.00
_cell.angle_beta   90.00
_cell.angle_gamma   90.00
#
_symmetry.space_group_name_H-M   'P 1'
#
loop_
_entity.id
_entity.type
_entity.pdbx_description
1 polymer ?
#
loop_
_entity_poly.entity_id
_entity_poly.type
_entity_poly.pdbx_seq_one_letter_code
_entity_poly.pdbx_strand_id
1 'polypeptide(L)'
;MKKFLWWGMSFYLSMSLHTVVFAQSNLSSVTFNQPLKYKIDFIDPRFHLTKEQFMQIGQEAAEIWQKETGKTYFIYDAQAELTINLVFDDYQAVQNEKKSNINNLLEQQKEWHKKNEAIHLLKQQIDQETVLLNEEKLQLNNKFEQYQQDVTLYNQGNLGKFNQVDLIKRQTQLNQQSLELKAKFIQHSNKIESLNSQIKQINQQQSLLNEAIKQFNLATTVGPETFHKGLFSHNQIQIYGFTSFDDLRLTLAHEFGHALGLKHTTDPKSLMYPRLKEQDIHNFKLTDSDLNLLGSFYKSNSENH
;
A
#
# COMPACT_ATOMS: atom_id res chain seq x y z
N MET A 1 -27.26 -16.88 -53.09
CA MET A 1 -27.10 -15.49 -53.57
C MET A 1 -25.64 -15.11 -53.46
N LYS A 2 -25.10 -14.64 -54.59
CA LYS A 2 -23.82 -14.01 -54.96
C LYS A 2 -22.59 -14.13 -54.01
N LYS A 3 -21.64 -14.94 -54.49
CA LYS A 3 -20.17 -14.79 -54.40
C LYS A 3 -19.69 -13.59 -55.22
N PHE A 4 -18.58 -12.94 -54.88
CA PHE A 4 -17.58 -12.31 -55.78
C PHE A 4 -16.33 -11.96 -54.93
N LEU A 5 -15.19 -12.66 -55.01
CA LEU A 5 -14.11 -12.72 -56.01
C LEU A 5 -13.11 -11.55 -55.97
N TRP A 6 -11.86 -11.98 -55.84
CA TRP A 6 -10.56 -11.30 -55.83
C TRP A 6 -10.18 -10.78 -57.23
N TRP A 7 -8.91 -10.40 -57.39
CA TRP A 7 -8.15 -9.86 -58.54
C TRP A 7 -7.95 -8.32 -58.45
N GLY A 8 -6.73 -7.76 -58.52
CA GLY A 8 -5.46 -8.37 -58.91
C GLY A 8 -4.23 -7.51 -58.61
N MET A 9 -3.09 -8.18 -58.71
CA MET A 9 -1.73 -7.64 -58.74
C MET A 9 -1.57 -6.55 -59.81
N SER A 10 -0.68 -5.59 -59.56
CA SER A 10 0.42 -5.40 -60.52
C SER A 10 1.68 -4.85 -59.85
N PHE A 11 2.76 -5.50 -60.24
CA PHE A 11 4.16 -5.31 -59.88
C PHE A 11 4.74 -4.21 -60.76
N TYR A 12 5.48 -3.24 -60.22
CA TYR A 12 6.59 -2.63 -60.95
C TYR A 12 7.79 -2.44 -60.05
N LEU A 13 8.87 -3.04 -60.53
CA LEU A 13 10.22 -3.07 -60.04
C LEU A 13 10.90 -1.73 -60.39
N SER A 14 11.60 -1.10 -59.45
CA SER A 14 12.78 -0.31 -59.79
C SER A 14 13.85 -0.53 -58.73
N MET A 15 14.88 -1.29 -59.12
CA MET A 15 16.18 -1.31 -58.44
C MET A 15 16.78 0.10 -58.47
N SER A 16 17.22 0.57 -57.32
CA SER A 16 18.41 1.39 -57.22
C SER A 16 19.23 0.89 -56.03
N LEU A 17 20.40 0.32 -56.34
CA LEU A 17 21.48 0.12 -55.39
C LEU A 17 21.91 1.49 -54.86
N HIS A 18 21.80 1.70 -53.55
CA HIS A 18 22.73 2.57 -52.84
C HIS A 18 23.30 1.81 -51.65
N THR A 19 24.62 1.68 -51.70
CA THR A 19 25.51 1.07 -50.72
C THR A 19 25.58 1.92 -49.45
N VAL A 20 25.39 1.23 -48.32
CA VAL A 20 25.98 1.41 -46.98
C VAL A 20 26.60 2.78 -46.64
N VAL A 21 26.02 3.44 -45.63
CA VAL A 21 26.76 3.93 -44.46
C VAL A 21 25.92 3.60 -43.23
N PHE A 22 26.09 2.41 -42.67
CA PHE A 22 25.83 2.26 -41.24
C PHE A 22 26.93 3.07 -40.56
N ALA A 23 26.55 4.10 -39.80
CA ALA A 23 27.47 4.69 -38.85
C ALA A 23 27.95 3.55 -37.95
N GLN A 24 29.19 3.10 -38.18
CA GLN A 24 29.93 2.29 -37.25
C GLN A 24 29.92 3.05 -35.93
N SER A 25 29.12 2.61 -34.97
CA SER A 25 29.50 2.79 -33.59
C SER A 25 30.86 2.15 -33.47
N ASN A 26 31.90 2.96 -33.42
CA ASN A 26 33.19 2.57 -32.88
C ASN A 26 32.95 2.29 -31.39
N LEU A 27 32.28 1.18 -31.07
CA LEU A 27 32.49 0.55 -29.79
C LEU A 27 33.88 -0.04 -29.93
N SER A 28 34.83 0.61 -29.27
CA SER A 28 36.10 -0.03 -28.94
C SER A 28 35.76 -1.43 -28.46
N SER A 29 36.23 -2.45 -29.18
CA SER A 29 36.24 -3.82 -28.68
C SER A 29 37.11 -3.78 -27.43
N VAL A 30 36.51 -3.56 -26.27
CA VAL A 30 37.20 -3.63 -24.99
C VAL A 30 37.62 -5.08 -24.85
N THR A 31 38.88 -5.35 -25.16
CA THR A 31 39.53 -6.59 -24.79
C THR A 31 39.44 -6.70 -23.27
N PHE A 32 38.56 -7.58 -22.78
CA PHE A 32 38.24 -7.84 -21.36
C PHE A 32 39.41 -8.46 -20.54
N ASN A 33 40.64 -8.28 -21.02
CA ASN A 33 41.87 -8.56 -20.30
C ASN A 33 42.37 -7.36 -19.48
N GLN A 34 41.72 -6.20 -19.58
CA GLN A 34 42.02 -5.04 -18.75
C GLN A 34 40.87 -4.74 -17.78
N PRO A 35 41.15 -4.42 -16.50
CA PRO A 35 40.13 -4.03 -15.53
C PRO A 35 39.34 -2.80 -16.00
N LEU A 36 38.02 -2.79 -15.78
CA LEU A 36 37.20 -1.61 -16.03
C LEU A 36 37.58 -0.51 -15.04
N LYS A 37 37.83 0.69 -15.57
CA LYS A 37 38.11 1.85 -14.74
C LYS A 37 36.81 2.56 -14.40
N TYR A 38 36.63 3.00 -13.16
CA TYR A 38 35.45 3.79 -12.74
C TYR A 38 35.84 5.02 -11.92
N LYS A 39 34.98 6.05 -11.94
CA LYS A 39 35.11 7.25 -11.11
C LYS A 39 33.82 7.59 -10.39
N ILE A 40 33.94 8.33 -9.30
CA ILE A 40 32.81 9.00 -8.65
C ILE A 40 32.71 10.42 -9.20
N ASP A 41 31.58 10.70 -9.84
CA ASP A 41 31.34 11.95 -10.56
C ASP A 41 30.50 12.92 -9.72
N PHE A 42 29.24 12.58 -9.44
CA PHE A 42 28.34 13.39 -8.59
C PHE A 42 27.92 12.68 -7.29
N ILE A 43 27.85 13.45 -6.20
CA ILE A 43 27.26 13.04 -4.93
C ILE A 43 26.28 14.12 -4.49
N ASP A 44 25.01 13.77 -4.36
CA ASP A 44 24.02 14.68 -3.80
C ASP A 44 24.33 14.96 -2.31
N PRO A 45 24.54 16.22 -1.91
CA PRO A 45 24.89 16.58 -0.53
C PRO A 45 23.88 16.11 0.53
N ARG A 46 22.63 15.84 0.13
CA ARG A 46 21.56 15.37 1.03
C ARG A 46 21.83 13.97 1.61
N PHE A 47 22.71 13.18 1.01
CA PHE A 47 23.11 11.89 1.56
C PHE A 47 24.13 12.00 2.70
N HIS A 48 24.69 13.19 2.95
CA HIS A 48 25.71 13.40 3.98
C HIS A 48 26.91 12.43 3.87
N LEU A 49 27.22 11.99 2.64
CA LEU A 49 28.31 11.05 2.32
C LEU A 49 29.46 11.82 1.67
N THR A 50 30.68 11.68 2.17
CA THR A 50 31.85 12.31 1.53
C THR A 50 32.32 11.53 0.32
N LYS A 51 33.09 12.19 -0.55
CA LYS A 51 33.66 11.55 -1.74
C LYS A 51 34.62 10.41 -1.36
N GLU A 52 35.38 10.58 -0.30
CA GLU A 52 36.32 9.59 0.22
C GLU A 52 35.57 8.35 0.73
N GLN A 53 34.49 8.55 1.50
CA GLN A 53 33.65 7.46 1.98
C GLN A 53 33.00 6.70 0.82
N PHE A 54 32.46 7.42 -0.16
CA PHE A 54 31.84 6.77 -1.32
C PHE A 54 32.85 6.01 -2.18
N MET A 55 34.07 6.56 -2.32
CA MET A 55 35.18 5.90 -3.02
C MET A 55 35.57 4.60 -2.34
N GLN A 56 35.67 4.61 -1.01
CA GLN A 56 35.95 3.41 -0.23
C GLN A 56 34.87 2.35 -0.44
N ILE A 57 33.59 2.72 -0.34
CA ILE A 57 32.47 1.78 -0.55
C ILE A 57 32.48 1.22 -1.99
N GLY A 58 32.82 2.03 -2.99
CA GLY A 58 33.00 1.57 -4.36
C GLY A 58 34.15 0.56 -4.52
N GLN A 59 35.26 0.76 -3.80
CA GLN A 59 36.38 -0.18 -3.80
C GLN A 59 35.99 -1.51 -3.12
N GLU A 60 35.33 -1.45 -1.97
CA GLU A 60 34.80 -2.62 -1.26
C GLU A 60 33.77 -3.40 -2.11
N ALA A 61 32.95 -2.68 -2.89
CA ALA A 61 32.01 -3.27 -3.84
C ALA A 61 32.73 -3.99 -5.00
N ALA A 62 33.77 -3.36 -5.56
CA ALA A 62 34.61 -3.97 -6.59
C ALA A 62 35.32 -5.23 -6.08
N GLU A 63 35.80 -5.21 -4.83
CA GLU A 63 36.50 -6.34 -4.21
C GLU A 63 35.66 -7.62 -4.12
N ILE A 64 34.33 -7.52 -4.01
CA ILE A 64 33.44 -8.70 -4.03
C ILE A 64 33.69 -9.56 -5.28
N TRP A 65 33.90 -8.92 -6.44
CA TRP A 65 34.15 -9.64 -7.70
C TRP A 65 35.55 -10.25 -7.76
N GLN A 66 36.52 -9.66 -7.06
CA GLN A 66 37.94 -10.02 -7.15
C GLN A 66 38.33 -11.10 -6.15
N LYS A 67 37.73 -11.08 -4.95
CA LYS A 67 38.13 -11.92 -3.81
C LYS A 67 38.05 -13.42 -4.10
N GLU A 68 36.99 -13.87 -4.74
CA GLU A 68 36.75 -15.30 -5.00
C GLU A 68 37.33 -15.77 -6.35
N THR A 69 37.72 -14.84 -7.22
CA THR A 69 38.19 -15.15 -8.58
C THR A 69 39.69 -14.94 -8.76
N GLY A 70 40.33 -14.16 -7.86
CA GLY A 70 41.72 -13.76 -7.95
C GLY A 70 42.05 -12.80 -9.11
N LYS A 71 41.04 -12.34 -9.87
CA LYS A 71 41.21 -11.42 -11.01
C LYS A 71 40.75 -10.01 -10.62
N THR A 72 41.53 -9.01 -11.00
CA THR A 72 41.12 -7.61 -10.88
C THR A 72 40.13 -7.26 -11.99
N TYR A 73 38.91 -6.88 -11.62
CA TYR A 73 37.85 -6.51 -12.59
C TYR A 73 37.63 -5.00 -12.64
N PHE A 74 37.85 -4.28 -11.54
CA PHE A 74 37.62 -2.85 -11.46
C PHE A 74 38.80 -2.12 -10.84
N ILE A 75 39.10 -0.94 -11.36
CA ILE A 75 40.12 -0.04 -10.80
C ILE A 75 39.51 1.35 -10.70
N TYR A 76 39.65 2.00 -9.54
CA TYR A 76 39.29 3.41 -9.43
C TYR A 76 40.29 4.27 -10.20
N ASP A 77 39.79 5.12 -11.11
CA ASP A 77 40.59 6.09 -11.87
C ASP A 77 39.77 7.37 -12.02
N ALA A 78 40.29 8.51 -11.56
CA ALA A 78 39.59 9.79 -11.61
C ALA A 78 39.26 10.26 -13.04
N GLN A 79 39.93 9.72 -14.06
CA GLN A 79 39.70 10.01 -15.48
C GLN A 79 38.91 8.90 -16.19
N ALA A 80 38.33 7.96 -15.44
CA ALA A 80 37.52 6.89 -16.02
C ALA A 80 36.27 7.41 -16.75
N GLU A 81 35.89 6.69 -17.80
CA GLU A 81 34.63 6.92 -18.52
C GLU A 81 33.42 6.38 -17.75
N LEU A 82 33.57 5.27 -17.00
CA LEU A 82 32.48 4.72 -16.20
C LEU A 82 32.25 5.60 -14.97
N THR A 83 31.11 6.26 -14.90
CA THR A 83 30.79 7.20 -13.83
C THR A 83 29.81 6.61 -12.83
N ILE A 84 30.02 6.90 -11.55
CA ILE A 84 29.09 6.57 -10.47
C ILE A 84 28.54 7.86 -9.89
N ASN A 85 27.22 7.97 -9.86
CA ASN A 85 26.50 9.14 -9.38
C ASN A 85 25.54 8.75 -8.27
N LEU A 86 25.54 9.48 -7.18
CA LEU A 86 24.56 9.34 -6.10
C LEU A 86 23.57 10.49 -6.21
N VAL A 87 22.36 10.20 -6.68
CA VAL A 87 21.33 11.19 -7.01
C VAL A 87 20.13 10.96 -6.12
N PHE A 88 19.74 11.95 -5.32
CA PHE A 88 18.58 11.81 -4.45
C PHE A 88 17.32 12.06 -5.27
N ASP A 89 16.58 10.99 -5.54
CA ASP A 89 15.26 11.03 -6.16
C ASP A 89 14.16 11.09 -5.08
N ASP A 90 13.03 11.74 -5.35
CA ASP A 90 11.95 12.13 -4.39
C ASP A 90 11.18 10.93 -3.77
N TYR A 91 11.75 9.72 -3.81
CA TYR A 91 11.16 8.47 -3.35
C TYR A 91 10.88 8.45 -1.84
N GLN A 92 11.65 9.16 -1.03
CA GLN A 92 11.38 9.28 0.41
C GLN A 92 10.13 10.13 0.70
N ALA A 93 9.81 11.11 -0.15
CA ALA A 93 8.54 11.83 -0.08
C ALA A 93 7.36 10.89 -0.39
N VAL A 94 7.50 10.05 -1.42
CA VAL A 94 6.48 9.04 -1.80
C VAL A 94 6.28 7.99 -0.70
N GLN A 95 7.34 7.53 -0.03
CA GLN A 95 7.23 6.58 1.09
C GLN A 95 6.63 7.23 2.34
N ASN A 96 7.01 8.47 2.65
CA ASN A 96 6.40 9.23 3.73
C ASN A 96 4.92 9.51 3.47
N GLU A 97 4.55 9.81 2.23
CA GLU A 97 3.17 9.98 1.79
C GLU A 97 2.38 8.67 1.90
N LYS A 98 2.95 7.54 1.42
CA LYS A 98 2.35 6.21 1.61
C LYS A 98 2.15 5.87 3.08
N LYS A 99 3.14 6.09 3.92
CA LYS A 99 3.07 5.85 5.37
C LYS A 99 2.03 6.77 6.03
N SER A 100 1.98 8.04 5.63
CA SER A 100 0.96 9.00 6.10
C SER A 100 -0.45 8.53 5.71
N ASN A 101 -0.64 8.09 4.47
CA ASN A 101 -1.92 7.57 3.97
C ASN A 101 -2.34 6.30 4.71
N ILE A 102 -1.41 5.36 4.95
CA ILE A 102 -1.67 4.16 5.76
C ILE A 102 -2.07 4.55 7.19
N ASN A 103 -1.32 5.44 7.83
CA ASN A 103 -1.62 5.89 9.19
C ASN A 103 -2.99 6.58 9.27
N ASN A 104 -3.35 7.37 8.26
CA ASN A 104 -4.66 8.00 8.16
C ASN A 104 -5.78 6.95 8.02
N LEU A 105 -5.61 5.97 7.12
CA LEU A 105 -6.57 4.87 6.96
C LEU A 105 -6.73 4.05 8.25
N LEU A 106 -5.64 3.78 8.98
CA LEU A 106 -5.67 3.08 10.27
C LEU A 106 -6.40 3.89 11.35
N GLU A 107 -6.19 5.21 11.41
CA GLU A 107 -6.90 6.05 12.38
C GLU A 107 -8.39 6.16 12.03
N GLN A 108 -8.74 6.29 10.75
CA GLN A 108 -10.14 6.24 10.31
C GLN A 108 -10.81 4.91 10.66
N GLN A 109 -10.11 3.78 10.47
CA GLN A 109 -10.59 2.46 10.86
C GLN A 109 -10.82 2.34 12.37
N LYS A 110 -9.87 2.83 13.17
CA LYS A 110 -9.99 2.84 14.63
C LYS A 110 -11.17 3.69 15.11
N GLU A 111 -11.37 4.87 14.54
CA GLU A 111 -12.52 5.72 14.85
C GLU A 111 -13.84 5.08 14.42
N TRP A 112 -13.86 4.39 13.27
CA TRP A 112 -15.01 3.60 12.84
C TRP A 112 -15.34 2.50 13.86
N HIS A 113 -14.35 1.74 14.34
CA HIS A 113 -14.56 0.70 15.34
C HIS A 113 -15.15 1.24 16.64
N LYS A 114 -14.61 2.34 17.18
CA LYS A 114 -15.14 2.97 18.40
C LYS A 114 -16.60 3.39 18.24
N LYS A 115 -16.93 4.03 17.12
CA LYS A 115 -18.31 4.46 16.84
C LYS A 115 -19.25 3.28 16.67
N ASN A 116 -18.80 2.22 15.99
CA ASN A 116 -19.60 1.01 15.81
C ASN A 116 -19.87 0.30 17.16
N GLU A 117 -18.88 0.24 18.04
CA GLU A 117 -19.06 -0.27 19.41
C GLU A 117 -20.07 0.57 20.20
N ALA A 118 -19.97 1.90 20.13
CA ALA A 118 -20.94 2.80 20.76
C ALA A 118 -22.37 2.60 20.22
N ILE A 119 -22.53 2.35 18.91
CA ILE A 119 -23.83 1.99 18.30
C ILE A 119 -24.38 0.69 18.89
N HIS A 120 -23.55 -0.33 19.07
CA HIS A 120 -23.98 -1.60 19.66
C HIS A 120 -24.50 -1.41 21.09
N LEU A 121 -23.80 -0.62 21.90
CA LEU A 121 -24.23 -0.30 23.26
C LEU A 121 -25.53 0.49 23.29
N LEU A 122 -25.67 1.52 22.44
CA LEU A 122 -26.88 2.32 22.36
C LEU A 122 -28.09 1.49 21.89
N LYS A 123 -27.87 0.55 20.97
CA LYS A 123 -28.90 -0.39 20.54
C LYS A 123 -29.40 -1.26 21.71
N GLN A 124 -28.49 -1.82 22.50
CA GLN A 124 -28.86 -2.61 23.68
C GLN A 124 -29.66 -1.78 24.70
N GLN A 125 -29.28 -0.53 24.92
CA GLN A 125 -30.02 0.39 25.79
C GLN A 125 -31.43 0.67 25.26
N ILE A 126 -31.57 0.89 23.95
CA ILE A 126 -32.89 1.08 23.31
C ILE A 126 -33.74 -0.18 23.44
N ASP A 127 -33.17 -1.35 23.23
CA ASP A 127 -33.91 -2.62 23.35
C ASP A 127 -34.41 -2.82 24.80
N GLN A 128 -33.58 -2.50 25.80
CA GLN A 128 -33.97 -2.53 27.21
C GLN A 128 -35.06 -1.50 27.55
N GLU A 129 -34.89 -0.25 27.13
CA GLU A 129 -35.90 0.81 27.32
C GLU A 129 -37.23 0.43 26.65
N THR A 130 -37.20 -0.21 25.48
CA THR A 130 -38.40 -0.69 24.78
C THR A 130 -39.20 -1.68 25.63
N VAL A 131 -38.51 -2.64 26.25
CA VAL A 131 -39.15 -3.62 27.14
C VAL A 131 -39.80 -2.92 28.33
N LEU A 132 -39.07 -2.05 29.01
CA LEU A 132 -39.57 -1.31 30.18
C LEU A 132 -40.78 -0.42 29.85
N LEU A 133 -40.74 0.30 28.72
CA LEU A 133 -41.86 1.13 28.29
C LEU A 133 -43.11 0.30 27.95
N ASN A 134 -42.93 -0.87 27.36
CA ASN A 134 -44.04 -1.78 27.08
C ASN A 134 -44.64 -2.38 28.38
N GLU A 135 -43.81 -2.67 29.37
CA GLU A 135 -44.26 -3.06 30.71
C GLU A 135 -45.03 -1.94 31.41
N GLU A 136 -44.51 -0.70 31.41
CA GLU A 136 -45.22 0.47 31.95
C GLU A 136 -46.58 0.68 31.26
N LYS A 137 -46.63 0.51 29.93
CA LYS A 137 -47.87 0.58 29.14
C LYS A 137 -48.87 -0.49 29.58
N LEU A 138 -48.44 -1.73 29.74
CA LEU A 138 -49.30 -2.82 30.19
C LEU A 138 -49.86 -2.55 31.60
N GLN A 139 -49.00 -2.09 32.51
CA GLN A 139 -49.42 -1.73 33.87
C GLN A 139 -50.45 -0.59 33.87
N LEU A 140 -50.25 0.44 33.05
CA LEU A 140 -51.19 1.56 32.95
C LEU A 140 -52.53 1.12 32.34
N ASN A 141 -52.50 0.26 31.32
CA ASN A 141 -53.72 -0.32 30.74
C ASN A 141 -54.53 -1.08 31.81
N ASN A 142 -53.87 -1.93 32.60
CA ASN A 142 -54.51 -2.66 33.71
C ASN A 142 -55.15 -1.70 34.73
N LYS A 143 -54.48 -0.58 35.05
CA LYS A 143 -55.05 0.45 35.95
C LYS A 143 -56.29 1.12 35.37
N PHE A 144 -56.31 1.39 34.06
CA PHE A 144 -57.47 1.93 33.36
C PHE A 144 -58.64 0.93 33.32
N GLU A 145 -58.36 -0.35 33.07
CA GLU A 145 -59.38 -1.41 33.09
C GLU A 145 -60.02 -1.53 34.48
N GLN A 146 -59.21 -1.54 35.55
CA GLN A 146 -59.70 -1.54 36.92
C GLN A 146 -60.55 -0.29 37.23
N TYR A 147 -60.07 0.89 36.82
CA TYR A 147 -60.82 2.14 36.98
C TYR A 147 -62.18 2.08 36.27
N GLN A 148 -62.22 1.53 35.05
CA GLN A 148 -63.47 1.39 34.28
C GLN A 148 -64.45 0.42 34.95
N GLN A 149 -63.96 -0.66 35.55
CA GLN A 149 -64.78 -1.57 36.35
C GLN A 149 -65.36 -0.85 37.58
N ASP A 150 -64.55 -0.07 38.30
CA ASP A 150 -64.98 0.68 39.48
C ASP A 150 -66.05 1.74 39.13
N VAL A 151 -65.86 2.49 38.03
CA VAL A 151 -66.86 3.45 37.52
C VAL A 151 -68.17 2.75 37.15
N THR A 152 -68.09 1.57 36.56
CA THR A 152 -69.28 0.78 36.19
C THR A 152 -70.06 0.37 37.44
N LEU A 153 -69.38 -0.11 38.49
CA LEU A 153 -70.01 -0.47 39.76
C LEU A 153 -70.64 0.75 40.47
N TYR A 154 -69.96 1.89 40.43
CA TYR A 154 -70.49 3.14 40.98
C TYR A 154 -71.79 3.57 40.26
N ASN A 155 -71.80 3.55 38.92
CA ASN A 155 -72.98 3.91 38.11
C ASN A 155 -74.17 2.96 38.28
N GLN A 156 -73.92 1.71 38.70
CA GLN A 156 -74.95 0.72 39.02
C GLN A 156 -75.59 0.93 40.41
N GLY A 157 -75.20 1.98 41.15
CA GLY A 157 -75.80 2.34 42.45
C GLY A 157 -75.13 1.70 43.67
N ASN A 158 -73.96 1.08 43.49
CA ASN A 158 -73.22 0.44 44.58
C ASN A 158 -72.37 1.48 45.35
N LEU A 159 -73.05 2.40 46.03
CA LEU A 159 -72.55 3.68 46.59
C LEU A 159 -71.61 3.54 47.81
N GLY A 160 -71.32 2.32 48.29
CA GLY A 160 -70.63 2.09 49.56
C GLY A 160 -69.09 2.04 49.51
N LYS A 161 -68.47 1.91 48.32
CA LYS A 161 -67.02 1.70 48.18
C LYS A 161 -66.23 2.90 47.65
N PHE A 162 -66.85 3.79 46.88
CA PHE A 162 -66.16 4.89 46.19
C PHE A 162 -67.09 6.12 46.10
N ASN A 163 -66.55 7.33 46.29
CA ASN A 163 -67.29 8.57 46.04
C ASN A 163 -66.87 9.21 44.70
N GLN A 164 -67.70 10.12 44.18
CA GLN A 164 -67.46 10.78 42.88
C GLN A 164 -66.13 11.53 42.81
N VAL A 165 -65.71 12.16 43.91
CA VAL A 165 -64.48 12.97 43.97
C VAL A 165 -63.24 12.09 43.81
N ASP A 166 -63.22 10.92 44.45
CA ASP A 166 -62.11 9.96 44.35
C ASP A 166 -61.96 9.40 42.93
N LEU A 167 -63.09 9.12 42.26
CA LEU A 167 -63.08 8.67 40.86
C LEU A 167 -62.55 9.75 39.91
N ILE A 168 -62.93 11.03 40.10
CA ILE A 168 -62.40 12.15 39.31
C ILE A 168 -60.90 12.36 39.56
N LYS A 169 -60.46 12.24 40.82
CA LYS A 169 -59.04 12.36 41.19
C LYS A 169 -58.22 11.25 40.53
N ARG A 170 -58.70 10.00 40.59
CA ARG A 170 -58.04 8.85 39.95
C ARG A 170 -58.01 9.00 38.42
N GLN A 171 -59.08 9.48 37.81
CA GLN A 171 -59.12 9.78 36.37
C GLN A 171 -58.03 10.78 35.98
N THR A 172 -57.93 11.89 36.73
CA THR A 172 -56.91 12.92 36.50
C THR A 172 -55.49 12.35 36.63
N GLN A 173 -55.24 11.51 37.64
CA GLN A 173 -53.95 10.85 37.83
C GLN A 173 -53.59 9.89 36.69
N LEU A 174 -54.55 9.07 36.24
CA LEU A 174 -54.33 8.13 35.13
C LEU A 174 -54.09 8.87 33.81
N ASN A 175 -54.82 9.97 33.56
CA ASN A 175 -54.59 10.84 32.41
C ASN A 175 -53.19 11.46 32.44
N GLN A 176 -52.73 11.93 33.61
CA GLN A 176 -51.39 12.45 33.79
C GLN A 176 -50.32 11.39 33.50
N GLN A 177 -50.47 10.18 34.07
CA GLN A 177 -49.58 9.05 33.79
C GLN A 177 -49.57 8.67 32.30
N SER A 178 -50.72 8.75 31.62
CA SER A 178 -50.80 8.52 30.18
C SER A 178 -50.06 9.57 29.36
N LEU A 179 -50.11 10.85 29.76
CA LEU A 179 -49.37 11.92 29.10
C LEU A 179 -47.87 11.77 29.30
N GLU A 180 -47.43 11.44 30.51
CA GLU A 180 -46.02 11.17 30.83
C GLU A 180 -45.49 9.97 30.04
N LEU A 181 -46.22 8.85 30.02
CA LEU A 181 -45.84 7.68 29.24
C LEU A 181 -45.78 7.99 27.73
N LYS A 182 -46.74 8.77 27.22
CA LYS A 182 -46.71 9.24 25.82
C LYS A 182 -45.46 10.07 25.54
N ALA A 183 -45.07 10.97 26.43
CA ALA A 183 -43.85 11.76 26.30
C ALA A 183 -42.59 10.86 26.29
N LYS A 184 -42.53 9.84 27.15
CA LYS A 184 -41.43 8.85 27.14
C LYS A 184 -41.36 8.09 25.80
N PHE A 185 -42.48 7.64 25.25
CA PHE A 185 -42.50 6.98 23.94
C PHE A 185 -42.03 7.91 22.80
N ILE A 186 -42.40 9.20 22.84
CA ILE A 186 -41.91 10.18 21.86
C ILE A 186 -40.40 10.35 21.97
N GLN A 187 -39.88 10.52 23.19
CA GLN A 187 -38.43 10.62 23.42
C GLN A 187 -37.69 9.37 22.94
N HIS A 188 -38.25 8.19 23.21
CA HIS A 188 -37.68 6.92 22.78
C HIS A 188 -37.69 6.77 21.25
N SER A 189 -38.78 7.16 20.58
CA SER A 189 -38.86 7.21 19.11
C SER A 189 -37.76 8.11 18.53
N ASN A 190 -37.55 9.29 19.12
CA ASN A 190 -36.48 10.21 18.68
C ASN A 190 -35.08 9.60 18.86
N LYS A 191 -34.85 8.82 19.93
CA LYS A 191 -33.58 8.08 20.11
C LYS A 191 -33.39 7.03 19.01
N ILE A 192 -34.44 6.28 18.65
CA ILE A 192 -34.40 5.29 17.56
C ILE A 192 -34.09 5.98 16.22
N GLU A 193 -34.75 7.09 15.91
CA GLU A 193 -34.47 7.86 14.68
C GLU A 193 -33.03 8.37 14.62
N SER A 194 -32.53 8.90 15.75
CA SER A 194 -31.12 9.31 15.86
C SER A 194 -30.17 8.14 15.66
N LEU A 195 -30.43 6.99 16.29
CA LEU A 195 -29.62 5.77 16.09
C LEU A 195 -29.62 5.34 14.63
N ASN A 196 -30.77 5.32 13.96
CA ASN A 196 -30.88 4.97 12.54
C ASN A 196 -30.07 5.92 11.64
N SER A 197 -30.08 7.22 11.95
CA SER A 197 -29.25 8.21 11.27
C SER A 197 -27.76 7.95 11.47
N GLN A 198 -27.34 7.65 12.70
CA GLN A 198 -25.95 7.30 13.02
C GLN A 198 -25.50 6.03 12.30
N ILE A 199 -26.34 4.99 12.27
CA ILE A 199 -26.07 3.74 11.52
C ILE A 199 -25.87 4.05 10.03
N LYS A 200 -26.71 4.89 9.44
CA LYS A 200 -26.57 5.30 8.03
C LYS A 200 -25.23 6.01 7.78
N GLN A 201 -24.82 6.92 8.67
CA GLN A 201 -23.55 7.63 8.57
C GLN A 201 -22.35 6.69 8.71
N ILE A 202 -22.38 5.74 9.66
CA ILE A 202 -21.32 4.74 9.84
C ILE A 202 -21.19 3.84 8.61
N ASN A 203 -22.31 3.41 8.03
CA ASN A 203 -22.29 2.59 6.82
C ASN A 203 -21.71 3.36 5.61
N GLN A 204 -22.02 4.65 5.49
CA GLN A 204 -21.42 5.53 4.48
C GLN A 204 -19.91 5.69 4.72
N GLN A 205 -19.47 5.93 5.96
CA GLN A 205 -18.05 6.00 6.33
C GLN A 205 -17.32 4.69 6.00
N GLN A 206 -17.93 3.53 6.28
CA GLN A 206 -17.36 2.23 5.92
C GLN A 206 -17.19 2.07 4.41
N SER A 207 -18.19 2.49 3.63
CA SER A 207 -18.13 2.43 2.16
C SER A 207 -16.98 3.29 1.63
N LEU A 208 -16.83 4.52 2.14
CA LEU A 208 -15.75 5.43 1.76
C LEU A 208 -14.38 4.87 2.15
N LEU A 209 -14.25 4.29 3.35
CA LEU A 209 -13.02 3.66 3.80
C LEU A 209 -12.64 2.47 2.91
N ASN A 210 -13.60 1.61 2.58
CA ASN A 210 -13.39 0.48 1.67
C ASN A 210 -12.96 0.94 0.27
N GLU A 211 -13.56 2.02 -0.24
CA GLU A 211 -13.18 2.62 -1.50
C GLU A 211 -11.77 3.22 -1.45
N ALA A 212 -11.43 3.95 -0.38
CA ALA A 212 -10.10 4.50 -0.18
C ALA A 212 -9.02 3.41 -0.10
N ILE A 213 -9.29 2.29 0.59
CA ILE A 213 -8.42 1.12 0.62
C ILE A 213 -8.28 0.50 -0.78
N LYS A 214 -9.38 0.39 -1.54
CA LYS A 214 -9.34 -0.13 -2.91
C LYS A 214 -8.50 0.77 -3.82
N GLN A 215 -8.69 2.10 -3.77
CA GLN A 215 -7.91 3.06 -4.54
C GLN A 215 -6.43 3.04 -4.14
N PHE A 216 -6.14 2.96 -2.84
CA PHE A 216 -4.78 2.81 -2.33
C PHE A 216 -4.14 1.52 -2.84
N ASN A 217 -4.85 0.39 -2.79
CA ASN A 217 -4.36 -0.89 -3.31
C ASN A 217 -4.13 -0.82 -4.83
N LEU A 218 -5.02 -0.18 -5.60
CA LEU A 218 -4.84 0.04 -7.04
C LEU A 218 -3.62 0.95 -7.34
N ALA A 219 -3.44 2.02 -6.57
CA ALA A 219 -2.32 2.95 -6.73
C ALA A 219 -0.98 2.32 -6.32
N THR A 220 -0.99 1.38 -5.39
CA THR A 220 0.21 0.67 -4.92
C THR A 220 0.52 -0.60 -5.72
N THR A 221 -0.46 -1.19 -6.42
CA THR A 221 -0.25 -2.35 -7.31
C THR A 221 0.23 -1.99 -8.72
N VAL A 222 0.20 -0.69 -9.08
CA VAL A 222 0.60 -0.19 -10.42
C VAL A 222 1.91 0.62 -10.41
N GLY A 223 2.57 0.77 -9.26
CA GLY A 223 3.92 1.36 -9.18
C GLY A 223 5.01 0.37 -9.63
N PRO A 224 6.15 0.82 -10.18
CA PRO A 224 7.16 -0.10 -10.74
C PRO A 224 7.65 -1.06 -9.65
N GLU A 225 7.28 -2.32 -9.82
CA GLU A 225 7.66 -3.51 -9.04
C GLU A 225 9.18 -3.80 -9.05
N THR A 226 9.99 -2.95 -9.66
CA THR A 226 11.44 -3.05 -9.73
C THR A 226 12.05 -1.68 -9.42
N PHE A 227 12.08 -1.31 -8.14
CA PHE A 227 12.97 -0.25 -7.69
C PHE A 227 14.40 -0.77 -7.80
N HIS A 228 15.09 -0.42 -8.87
CA HIS A 228 16.52 -0.61 -8.97
C HIS A 228 17.17 0.51 -8.15
N LYS A 229 17.70 0.17 -6.96
CA LYS A 229 18.43 1.11 -6.08
C LYS A 229 19.64 1.73 -6.79
N GLY A 230 20.18 1.01 -7.76
CA GLY A 230 21.15 1.45 -8.73
C GLY A 230 20.65 1.21 -10.16
N LEU A 231 21.20 1.93 -11.14
CA LEU A 231 20.95 1.67 -12.56
C LEU A 231 22.24 1.85 -13.33
N PHE A 232 22.73 0.77 -13.95
CA PHE A 232 23.76 0.82 -14.98
C PHE A 232 23.15 1.05 -16.37
N SER A 233 23.52 2.17 -17.01
CA SER A 233 23.12 2.50 -18.38
C SER A 233 24.15 3.42 -19.04
N HIS A 234 24.47 3.22 -20.33
CA HIS A 234 25.39 4.08 -21.10
C HIS A 234 26.70 4.43 -20.39
N ASN A 235 27.35 3.43 -19.76
CA ASN A 235 28.60 3.60 -19.00
C ASN A 235 28.46 4.54 -17.78
N GLN A 236 27.28 4.60 -17.20
CA GLN A 236 26.96 5.34 -16.00
C GLN A 236 26.21 4.44 -15.02
N ILE A 237 26.62 4.46 -13.76
CA ILE A 237 25.90 3.90 -12.62
C ILE A 237 25.24 5.07 -11.88
N GLN A 238 23.92 5.02 -11.75
CA GLN A 238 23.16 5.97 -10.94
C GLN A 238 22.62 5.25 -9.71
N ILE A 239 22.95 5.73 -8.52
CA ILE A 239 22.43 5.22 -7.25
C ILE A 239 21.40 6.21 -6.71
N TYR A 240 20.19 5.73 -6.44
CA TYR A 240 19.06 6.57 -6.04
C TYR A 240 18.82 6.59 -4.53
N GLY A 241 19.39 5.63 -3.78
CA GLY A 241 19.34 5.61 -2.33
C GLY A 241 19.84 4.31 -1.71
N PHE A 242 20.16 4.36 -0.42
CA PHE A 242 20.64 3.22 0.37
C PHE A 242 20.18 3.35 1.83
N THR A 243 20.05 2.22 2.53
CA THR A 243 19.65 2.18 3.95
C THR A 243 20.81 2.00 4.92
N SER A 244 21.99 1.59 4.41
CA SER A 244 23.25 1.46 5.16
C SER A 244 24.44 1.43 4.19
N PHE A 245 25.67 1.53 4.69
CA PHE A 245 26.87 1.39 3.83
C PHE A 245 27.00 -0.02 3.23
N ASP A 246 26.59 -1.06 3.96
CA ASP A 246 26.54 -2.43 3.43
C ASP A 246 25.52 -2.59 2.29
N ASP A 247 24.36 -1.93 2.40
CA ASP A 247 23.35 -1.89 1.34
C ASP A 247 23.87 -1.16 0.10
N LEU A 248 24.56 -0.03 0.28
CA LEU A 248 25.20 0.71 -0.80
C LEU A 248 26.29 -0.11 -1.49
N ARG A 249 27.14 -0.80 -0.70
CA ARG A 249 28.21 -1.67 -1.18
C ARG A 249 27.68 -2.79 -2.07
N LEU A 250 26.62 -3.48 -1.65
CA LEU A 250 26.02 -4.55 -2.46
C LEU A 250 25.29 -4.05 -3.69
N THR A 251 24.60 -2.91 -3.58
CA THR A 251 23.95 -2.28 -4.74
C THR A 251 24.99 -1.92 -5.79
N LEU A 252 26.11 -1.29 -5.40
CA LEU A 252 27.20 -0.98 -6.31
C LEU A 252 27.82 -2.24 -6.93
N ALA A 253 28.01 -3.30 -6.14
CA ALA A 253 28.55 -4.55 -6.65
C ALA A 253 27.61 -5.21 -7.68
N HIS A 254 26.30 -5.11 -7.50
CA HIS A 254 25.31 -5.54 -8.49
C HIS A 254 25.42 -4.74 -9.80
N GLU A 255 25.46 -3.40 -9.73
CA GLU A 255 25.60 -2.54 -10.91
C GLU A 255 26.95 -2.74 -11.61
N PHE A 256 28.00 -3.05 -10.86
CA PHE A 256 29.28 -3.49 -11.43
C PHE A 256 29.15 -4.80 -12.20
N GLY A 257 28.35 -5.75 -11.73
CA GLY A 257 28.01 -6.93 -12.52
C GLY A 257 27.41 -6.55 -13.87
N HIS A 258 26.45 -5.63 -13.90
CA HIS A 258 25.91 -5.11 -15.17
C HIS A 258 26.97 -4.41 -16.03
N ALA A 259 27.91 -3.67 -15.42
CA ALA A 259 29.04 -3.07 -16.13
C ALA A 259 29.99 -4.11 -16.74
N LEU A 260 30.08 -5.31 -16.17
CA LEU A 260 30.78 -6.47 -16.75
C LEU A 260 29.96 -7.19 -17.84
N GLY A 261 28.74 -6.73 -18.13
CA GLY A 261 27.82 -7.35 -19.09
C GLY A 261 26.95 -8.46 -18.50
N LEU A 262 26.99 -8.67 -17.18
CA LEU A 262 26.26 -9.73 -16.51
C LEU A 262 24.76 -9.42 -16.45
N LYS A 263 23.95 -10.43 -16.75
CA LYS A 263 22.49 -10.36 -16.63
C LYS A 263 22.04 -10.88 -15.27
N HIS A 264 20.77 -10.63 -14.94
CA HIS A 264 20.18 -11.14 -13.72
C HIS A 264 20.17 -12.67 -13.65
N THR A 265 20.28 -13.19 -12.43
CA THR A 265 20.06 -14.60 -12.09
C THR A 265 18.69 -14.80 -11.46
N THR A 266 18.28 -16.06 -11.29
CA THR A 266 17.05 -16.44 -10.58
C THR A 266 17.31 -16.92 -9.15
N ASP A 267 18.57 -17.03 -8.74
CA ASP A 267 18.96 -17.50 -7.41
C ASP A 267 18.82 -16.37 -6.38
N PRO A 268 17.93 -16.47 -5.38
CA PRO A 268 17.68 -15.39 -4.42
C PRO A 268 18.88 -15.01 -3.53
N LYS A 269 19.94 -15.83 -3.53
CA LYS A 269 21.19 -15.57 -2.80
C LYS A 269 22.28 -14.95 -3.67
N SER A 270 22.11 -14.95 -4.99
CA SER A 270 23.08 -14.42 -5.94
C SER A 270 23.16 -12.91 -5.87
N LEU A 271 24.35 -12.36 -6.11
CA LEU A 271 24.56 -10.91 -6.20
C LEU A 271 23.72 -10.34 -7.34
N MET A 272 23.67 -11.04 -8.48
CA MET A 272 22.93 -10.64 -9.67
C MET A 272 21.42 -10.96 -9.61
N TYR A 273 20.88 -11.36 -8.46
CA TYR A 273 19.43 -11.47 -8.29
C TYR A 273 18.80 -10.06 -8.31
N PRO A 274 17.68 -9.82 -9.04
CA PRO A 274 17.17 -8.46 -9.29
C PRO A 274 16.63 -7.73 -8.05
N ARG A 275 16.66 -8.35 -6.86
CA ARG A 275 16.16 -7.78 -5.60
C ARG A 275 17.08 -8.22 -4.46
N LEU A 276 17.36 -7.36 -3.49
CA LEU A 276 17.97 -7.81 -2.22
C LEU A 276 16.92 -8.65 -1.45
N LYS A 277 17.27 -9.88 -1.11
CA LYS A 277 16.37 -10.85 -0.48
C LYS A 277 17.10 -11.74 0.54
N GLU A 278 17.92 -12.69 0.09
CA GLU A 278 18.56 -13.70 0.95
C GLU A 278 20.09 -13.55 1.01
N GLN A 279 20.63 -12.47 0.45
CA GLN A 279 22.06 -12.16 0.51
C GLN A 279 22.48 -11.78 1.94
N ASP A 280 23.62 -12.30 2.39
CA ASP A 280 24.26 -11.83 3.63
C ASP A 280 24.87 -10.45 3.39
N ILE A 281 24.18 -9.40 3.86
CA ILE A 281 24.58 -8.02 3.61
C ILE A 281 25.91 -7.62 4.24
N HIS A 282 26.36 -8.31 5.29
CA HIS A 282 27.60 -7.95 6.00
C HIS A 282 28.80 -8.74 5.49
N ASN A 283 28.62 -10.04 5.21
CA ASN A 283 29.72 -10.94 4.81
C ASN A 283 29.45 -11.63 3.46
N PHE A 284 28.89 -10.87 2.52
CA PHE A 284 28.52 -11.39 1.21
C PHE A 284 29.70 -12.07 0.49
N LYS A 285 29.42 -13.23 -0.10
CA LYS A 285 30.31 -13.97 -1.00
C LYS A 285 29.55 -14.28 -2.28
N LEU A 286 30.25 -14.22 -3.42
CA LEU A 286 29.69 -14.64 -4.70
C LEU A 286 29.16 -16.07 -4.59
N THR A 287 27.95 -16.29 -5.08
CA THR A 287 27.37 -17.62 -5.18
C THR A 287 27.92 -18.37 -6.39
N ASP A 288 27.73 -19.69 -6.43
CA ASP A 288 28.04 -20.48 -7.62
C ASP A 288 27.29 -19.94 -8.85
N SER A 289 26.07 -19.43 -8.67
CA SER A 289 25.28 -18.78 -9.73
C SER A 289 26.01 -17.56 -10.31
N ASP A 290 26.59 -16.72 -9.45
CA ASP A 290 27.37 -15.54 -9.87
C ASP A 290 28.66 -15.95 -10.59
N LEU A 291 29.39 -16.92 -10.03
CA LEU A 291 30.65 -17.41 -10.58
C LEU A 291 30.46 -18.11 -11.94
N ASN A 292 29.38 -18.88 -12.09
CA ASN A 292 29.04 -19.52 -13.36
C ASN A 292 28.67 -18.48 -14.41
N LEU A 293 27.91 -17.46 -14.03
CA LEU A 293 27.53 -16.38 -14.94
C LEU A 293 28.77 -15.60 -15.42
N LEU A 294 29.69 -15.29 -14.51
CA LEU A 294 30.99 -14.69 -14.81
C LEU A 294 31.82 -15.59 -15.74
N GLY A 295 31.98 -16.88 -15.42
CA GLY A 295 32.79 -17.82 -16.19
C GLY A 295 32.25 -18.12 -17.59
N SER A 296 30.92 -18.15 -17.76
CA SER A 296 30.28 -18.34 -19.07
C SER A 296 30.57 -17.19 -20.03
N PHE A 297 30.60 -15.95 -19.51
CA PHE A 297 30.94 -14.76 -20.28
C PHE A 297 32.39 -14.78 -20.76
N TYR A 298 33.34 -15.16 -19.89
CA TYR A 298 34.76 -15.24 -20.24
C TYR A 298 35.10 -16.39 -21.22
N LYS A 299 34.38 -17.52 -21.20
CA LYS A 299 34.58 -18.61 -22.18
C LYS A 299 34.03 -18.27 -23.58
N SER A 300 32.88 -17.61 -23.67
CA SER A 300 32.27 -17.26 -24.97
C SER A 300 33.11 -16.26 -25.78
N ASN A 301 33.93 -15.44 -25.10
CA ASN A 301 34.80 -14.46 -25.74
C ASN A 301 36.21 -14.99 -26.06
N SER A 302 36.64 -16.12 -25.48
CA SER A 302 37.92 -16.75 -25.83
C SER A 302 37.85 -17.66 -27.05
N GLU A 303 36.66 -18.13 -27.43
CA GLU A 303 36.45 -18.99 -28.62
C GLU A 303 36.18 -18.19 -29.90
N ASN A 304 36.03 -16.86 -29.81
CA ASN A 304 35.80 -15.95 -30.95
C ASN A 304 37.05 -15.13 -31.33
N HIS A 305 38.24 -15.55 -30.88
CA HIS A 305 39.53 -15.00 -31.27
C HIS A 305 40.40 -16.07 -31.95
#